data_AF-A0A2H5YNY9-F1
#
_entry.id   AF-A0A2H5YNY9-F1
#
_cell.length_a   1.000
_cell.length_b   1.000
_cell.length_c   1.000
_cell.angle_alpha   90.00
_cell.angle_beta   90.00
_cell.angle_gamma   90.00
#
_symmetry.space_group_name_H-M   'P 1'
#
loop_
_entity.id
_entity.type
_entity.pdbx_description
1 polymer ?
#
loop_
_entity_poly.entity_id
_entity_poly.type
_entity_poly.pdbx_seq_one_letter_code
_entity_poly.pdbx_strand_id
1 'polypeptide(L)'
;MRGLRRVSRLMIVVLLSAVILAGCSRGGTSNTRGTETAQANPTEQAGTPTRTVEPAPEPVTVSANELQMIEEWRSSQVPAYPGASRVRFEPYQTQVENGGMMVYRTDDSPEQVVAFYRGALQALGWQELRADANKVVAKRGEAALTVNVNEQEGGTAILLMLTDAP
;
A
#
# COMPACT_ATOMS: atom_id res chain seq x y z
N MET A 1 45.04 -39.32 15.55
CA MET A 1 44.37 -38.02 15.77
C MET A 1 43.02 -38.10 15.04
N ARG A 2 41.93 -38.52 15.68
CA ARG A 2 40.91 -37.74 16.43
C ARG A 2 40.19 -36.65 15.59
N GLY A 3 38.86 -36.80 15.51
CA GLY A 3 37.85 -35.77 15.15
C GLY A 3 37.20 -36.03 13.79
N LEU A 4 36.07 -36.72 13.60
CA LEU A 4 34.78 -36.87 14.32
C LEU A 4 33.81 -35.67 14.22
N ARG A 5 32.93 -35.77 13.21
CA ARG A 5 31.47 -35.47 13.18
C ARG A 5 30.99 -34.02 13.34
N ARG A 6 30.08 -33.61 12.44
CA ARG A 6 28.62 -33.53 12.69
C ARG A 6 27.84 -33.24 11.38
N VAL A 7 27.27 -34.29 10.79
CA VAL A 7 26.09 -34.19 9.91
C VAL A 7 24.92 -34.64 10.78
N SER A 8 23.96 -33.76 11.03
CA SER A 8 22.83 -34.05 11.91
C SER A 8 21.66 -33.16 11.50
N ARG A 9 20.43 -33.62 11.32
CA ARG A 9 19.83 -34.97 11.29
C ARG A 9 18.47 -34.74 10.64
N LEU A 10 18.22 -35.40 9.51
CA LEU A 10 16.87 -35.63 8.99
C LEU A 10 16.18 -36.57 10.00
N MET A 11 15.05 -36.18 10.59
CA MET A 11 14.18 -37.16 11.24
C MET A 11 12.70 -36.78 11.11
N ILE A 12 12.05 -37.56 10.26
CA ILE A 12 10.61 -37.75 10.14
C ILE A 12 10.13 -38.44 11.41
N VAL A 13 9.10 -37.90 12.06
CA VAL A 13 8.24 -38.66 12.99
C VAL A 13 6.80 -38.28 12.70
N VAL A 14 6.09 -39.26 12.14
CA VAL A 14 4.63 -39.31 11.98
C VAL A 14 4.02 -39.70 13.33
N LEU A 15 2.99 -39.00 13.80
CA LEU A 15 2.12 -39.50 14.86
C LEU A 15 0.69 -38.99 14.67
N LEU A 16 -0.18 -39.92 14.27
CA LEU A 16 -1.64 -39.85 14.38
C LEU A 16 -2.06 -39.83 15.85
N SER A 17 -3.05 -39.02 16.21
CA SER A 17 -3.90 -39.23 17.39
C SER A 17 -5.27 -38.59 17.16
N ALA A 18 -6.30 -39.43 17.11
CA ALA A 18 -7.70 -39.04 17.16
C ALA A 18 -8.22 -39.10 18.62
N VAL A 19 -9.39 -38.49 18.84
CA VAL A 19 -10.42 -38.72 19.89
C VAL A 19 -10.78 -37.49 20.75
N ILE A 20 -11.84 -36.79 20.28
CA ILE A 20 -13.10 -36.36 20.92
C ILE A 20 -13.13 -36.16 22.46
N LEU A 21 -13.61 -34.98 22.91
CA LEU A 21 -14.53 -34.86 24.06
C LEU A 21 -15.32 -33.55 24.01
N ALA A 22 -16.63 -33.70 24.22
CA ALA A 22 -17.65 -32.67 24.22
C ALA A 22 -17.54 -31.70 25.41
N GLY A 23 -17.88 -30.44 25.17
CA GLY A 23 -18.06 -29.42 26.21
C GLY A 23 -19.22 -28.50 25.87
N CYS A 24 -20.44 -28.93 26.23
CA CYS A 24 -21.61 -28.06 26.29
C CYS A 24 -21.47 -27.12 27.49
N SER A 25 -21.51 -25.80 27.26
CA SER A 25 -21.85 -24.85 28.31
C SER A 25 -23.02 -23.97 27.87
N ARG A 26 -23.96 -23.89 28.81
CA ARG A 26 -25.35 -23.48 28.75
C ARG A 26 -25.47 -22.11 29.42
N GLY A 27 -26.36 -21.25 28.91
CA GLY A 27 -27.05 -20.27 29.74
C GLY A 27 -27.05 -18.84 29.20
N GLY A 28 -28.23 -18.37 28.77
CA GLY A 28 -28.45 -16.97 28.41
C GLY A 28 -29.81 -16.75 27.74
N THR A 29 -30.89 -17.03 28.46
CA THR A 29 -32.29 -16.74 28.07
C THR A 29 -32.52 -15.25 27.89
N SER A 30 -33.18 -14.85 26.79
CA SER A 30 -34.01 -13.65 26.74
C SER A 30 -35.13 -13.87 25.74
N ASN A 31 -36.33 -14.06 26.30
CA ASN A 31 -37.62 -14.10 25.65
C ASN A 31 -37.95 -12.70 25.12
N THR A 32 -38.55 -12.58 23.92
CA THR A 32 -39.68 -11.66 23.66
C THR A 32 -40.17 -11.81 22.22
N ARG A 33 -41.42 -12.28 22.08
CA ARG A 33 -42.23 -12.19 20.87
C ARG A 33 -43.31 -11.13 21.11
N GLY A 34 -43.26 -10.07 20.30
CA GLY A 34 -44.35 -9.22 19.81
C GLY A 34 -45.34 -8.56 20.77
N THR A 35 -45.40 -7.23 20.78
CA THR A 35 -46.60 -6.51 20.32
C THR A 35 -46.24 -5.11 19.84
N GLU A 36 -46.85 -4.76 18.72
CA GLU A 36 -46.82 -3.53 17.95
C GLU A 36 -47.46 -2.36 18.71
N THR A 37 -46.78 -1.21 18.76
CA THR A 37 -47.43 0.11 18.79
C THR A 37 -46.63 1.04 17.91
N ALA A 38 -47.29 1.55 16.89
CA ALA A 38 -46.76 2.54 15.97
C ALA A 38 -46.44 3.84 16.71
N GLN A 39 -45.20 4.31 16.58
CA GLN A 39 -44.91 5.74 16.62
C GLN A 39 -43.75 6.00 15.65
N ALA A 40 -44.11 6.51 14.48
CA ALA A 40 -43.16 7.02 13.50
C ALA A 40 -42.41 8.21 14.12
N ASN A 41 -41.08 8.07 14.20
CA ASN A 41 -40.17 9.19 14.23
C ASN A 41 -39.07 8.86 13.21
N PRO A 42 -38.92 9.64 12.13
CA PRO A 42 -37.81 9.47 11.20
C PRO A 42 -36.60 10.14 11.84
N THR A 43 -35.81 9.39 12.61
CA THR A 43 -34.43 9.83 12.84
C THR A 43 -33.63 9.40 11.62
N GLU A 44 -33.52 10.33 10.68
CA GLU A 44 -32.51 10.39 9.65
C GLU A 44 -31.23 9.67 10.11
N GLN A 45 -30.98 8.53 9.47
CA GLN A 45 -29.67 7.92 9.43
C GLN A 45 -28.76 8.91 8.69
N ALA A 46 -28.18 9.84 9.44
CA ALA A 46 -27.18 10.77 8.94
C ALA A 46 -26.11 9.96 8.22
N GLY A 47 -25.98 10.23 6.93
CA GLY A 47 -25.31 9.38 5.96
C GLY A 47 -23.91 8.98 6.38
N THR A 48 -23.51 7.80 5.93
CA THR A 48 -22.10 7.52 5.69
C THR A 48 -21.52 8.73 4.95
N PRO A 49 -20.48 9.41 5.44
CA PRO A 49 -19.84 10.45 4.64
C PRO A 49 -19.34 9.74 3.39
N THR A 50 -20.00 9.96 2.26
CA THR A 50 -19.42 9.68 0.97
C THR A 50 -18.21 10.58 0.89
N ARG A 51 -17.04 10.06 1.27
CA ARG A 51 -15.78 10.76 1.07
C ARG A 51 -15.66 10.89 -0.44
N THR A 52 -16.04 12.05 -0.97
CA THR A 52 -15.85 12.41 -2.37
C THR A 52 -14.35 12.32 -2.60
N VAL A 53 -13.91 11.21 -3.18
CA VAL A 53 -12.53 11.07 -3.64
C VAL A 53 -12.43 12.00 -4.83
N GLU A 54 -11.68 13.08 -4.67
CA GLU A 54 -11.46 14.02 -5.75
C GLU A 54 -10.74 13.31 -6.91
N PRO A 55 -11.18 13.52 -8.17
CA PRO A 55 -10.60 12.84 -9.31
C PRO A 55 -9.11 13.15 -9.47
N ALA A 56 -8.36 12.20 -10.05
CA ALA A 56 -6.96 12.42 -10.34
C ALA A 56 -6.76 13.54 -11.40
N PRO A 57 -5.78 14.44 -11.24
CA PRO A 57 -5.40 15.38 -12.28
C PRO A 57 -4.87 14.65 -13.51
N GLU A 58 -5.07 15.23 -14.70
CA GLU A 58 -4.59 14.66 -15.97
C GLU A 58 -3.06 14.45 -15.95
N PRO A 59 -2.55 13.36 -16.55
CA PRO A 59 -1.11 13.10 -16.61
C PRO A 59 -0.40 14.16 -17.48
N VAL A 60 0.73 14.67 -17.01
CA VAL A 60 1.60 15.49 -17.86
C VAL A 60 2.33 14.61 -18.87
N THR A 61 2.61 15.17 -20.05
CA THR A 61 3.47 14.48 -21.03
C THR A 61 4.93 14.65 -20.62
N VAL A 62 5.63 13.54 -20.38
CA VAL A 62 7.05 13.54 -19.99
C VAL A 62 7.82 12.56 -20.88
N SER A 63 9.03 12.92 -21.30
CA SER A 63 9.89 12.00 -22.05
C SER A 63 10.69 11.12 -21.11
N ALA A 64 10.73 9.81 -21.36
CA ALA A 64 11.49 8.87 -20.52
C ALA A 64 12.99 9.23 -20.39
N ASN A 65 13.58 9.84 -21.42
CA ASN A 65 14.99 10.23 -21.45
C ASN A 65 15.33 11.43 -20.55
N GLU A 66 14.32 12.20 -20.13
CA GLU A 66 14.48 13.39 -19.27
C GLU A 66 14.31 13.04 -17.79
N LEU A 67 13.83 11.84 -17.49
CA LEU A 67 13.55 11.40 -16.13
C LEU A 67 14.83 10.95 -15.43
N GLN A 68 15.07 11.53 -14.26
CA GLN A 68 16.10 11.04 -13.34
C GLN A 68 15.51 9.93 -12.48
N MET A 69 16.20 8.79 -12.39
CA MET A 69 15.78 7.70 -11.52
C MET A 69 16.27 7.94 -10.09
N ILE A 70 15.48 7.50 -9.12
CA ILE A 70 15.93 7.35 -7.74
C ILE A 70 17.06 6.32 -7.72
N GLU A 71 18.21 6.66 -7.15
CA GLU A 71 19.43 5.84 -7.19
C GLU A 71 19.18 4.41 -6.69
N GLU A 72 18.56 4.27 -5.51
CA GLU A 72 18.27 2.98 -4.89
C GLU A 72 17.31 2.11 -5.71
N TRP A 73 16.45 2.75 -6.51
CA TRP A 73 15.39 2.10 -7.27
C TRP A 73 15.61 2.19 -8.78
N ARG A 74 16.85 2.42 -9.21
CA ARG A 74 17.20 2.53 -10.63
C ARG A 74 16.88 1.25 -11.40
N SER A 75 17.06 0.07 -10.81
CA SER A 75 16.72 -1.22 -11.43
C SER A 75 15.22 -1.39 -11.66
N SER A 76 14.40 -0.81 -10.79
CA SER A 76 12.94 -0.76 -10.95
C SER A 76 12.47 0.39 -11.86
N GLN A 77 13.37 1.30 -12.25
CA GLN A 77 13.06 2.52 -13.01
C GLN A 77 11.96 3.36 -12.34
N VAL A 78 12.14 3.68 -11.05
CA VAL A 78 11.26 4.62 -10.34
C VAL A 78 11.82 6.05 -10.51
N PRO A 79 11.05 6.98 -11.10
CA PRO A 79 11.50 8.34 -11.30
C PRO A 79 11.54 9.14 -9.99
N ALA A 80 12.58 9.95 -9.83
CA ALA A 80 12.64 10.99 -8.80
C ALA A 80 11.76 12.17 -9.23
N TYR A 81 11.13 12.85 -8.26
CA TYR A 81 10.43 14.09 -8.54
C TYR A 81 11.44 15.25 -8.75
N PRO A 82 11.35 16.02 -9.84
CA PRO A 82 12.29 17.12 -10.11
C PRO A 82 12.31 18.14 -8.98
N GLY A 83 13.51 18.56 -8.55
CA GLY A 83 13.66 19.59 -7.51
C GLY A 83 13.29 19.14 -6.09
N ALA A 84 12.74 17.95 -5.89
CA ALA A 84 12.37 17.48 -4.57
C ALA A 84 13.60 17.14 -3.71
N SER A 85 13.56 17.53 -2.45
CA SER A 85 14.57 17.19 -1.46
C SER A 85 14.21 15.89 -0.75
N ARG A 86 15.17 14.95 -0.70
CA ARG A 86 14.99 13.69 0.02
C ARG A 86 15.01 13.91 1.53
N VAL A 87 14.03 13.34 2.22
CA VAL A 87 13.91 13.40 3.67
C VAL A 87 14.37 12.10 4.31
N ARG A 88 13.90 10.95 3.81
CA ARG A 88 14.14 9.64 4.44
C ARG A 88 14.05 8.50 3.41
N PHE A 89 14.82 7.45 3.65
CA PHE A 89 14.62 6.14 3.04
C PHE A 89 14.62 5.07 4.13
N GLU A 90 13.73 4.10 3.99
CA GLU A 90 13.61 2.95 4.88
C GLU A 90 13.40 1.70 4.02
N PRO A 91 14.39 0.79 3.96
CA PRO A 91 14.26 -0.43 3.17
C PRO A 91 13.33 -1.44 3.86
N TYR A 92 12.63 -2.23 3.06
CA TYR A 92 11.80 -3.35 3.50
C TYR A 92 12.40 -4.68 3.06
N GLN A 93 11.96 -5.77 3.69
CA GLN A 93 12.28 -7.12 3.25
C GLN A 93 11.28 -7.54 2.17
N THR A 94 11.58 -7.20 0.91
CA THR A 94 10.78 -7.52 -0.28
C THR A 94 11.60 -8.32 -1.28
N GLN A 95 10.96 -8.91 -2.28
CA GLN A 95 11.65 -9.54 -3.42
C GLN A 95 12.17 -8.49 -4.41
N VAL A 96 11.51 -7.33 -4.49
CA VAL A 96 12.01 -6.17 -5.24
C VAL A 96 13.30 -5.64 -4.61
N GLU A 97 14.35 -5.50 -5.42
CA GLU A 97 15.64 -4.97 -5.00
C GLU A 97 15.48 -3.56 -4.38
N ASN A 98 16.02 -3.39 -3.17
CA ASN A 98 15.92 -2.17 -2.37
C ASN A 98 14.49 -1.66 -2.16
N GLY A 99 13.46 -2.52 -2.32
CA GLY A 99 12.08 -2.18 -2.02
C GLY A 99 11.95 -1.62 -0.61
N GLY A 100 11.04 -0.68 -0.43
CA GLY A 100 11.00 0.14 0.77
C GLY A 100 10.13 1.37 0.62
N MET A 101 10.30 2.29 1.56
CA MET A 101 9.63 3.58 1.59
C MET A 101 10.65 4.70 1.39
N MET A 102 10.31 5.68 0.55
CA MET A 102 11.08 6.89 0.36
C MET A 102 10.20 8.12 0.54
N VAL A 103 10.71 9.09 1.28
CA VAL A 103 10.00 10.34 1.58
C VAL A 103 10.78 11.51 1.01
N TYR A 104 10.09 12.34 0.25
CA TYR A 104 10.58 13.58 -0.33
C TYR A 104 9.71 14.77 0.08
N ARG A 105 10.25 15.98 -0.09
CA ARG A 105 9.53 17.25 0.00
C ARG A 105 9.77 18.10 -1.24
N THR A 106 8.73 18.79 -1.68
CA THR A 106 8.77 19.80 -2.75
C THR A 106 7.89 20.99 -2.37
N ASP A 107 8.13 22.14 -2.99
CA ASP A 107 7.28 23.33 -2.87
C ASP A 107 6.09 23.30 -3.87
N ASP A 108 6.11 22.37 -4.83
CA ASP A 108 5.03 22.18 -5.80
C ASP A 108 3.74 21.65 -5.15
N SER A 109 2.60 21.87 -5.82
CA SER A 109 1.30 21.45 -5.32
C SER A 109 1.09 19.92 -5.39
N PRO A 110 0.18 19.35 -4.58
CA PRO A 110 -0.15 17.93 -4.66
C PRO A 110 -0.59 17.49 -6.06
N GLU A 111 -1.38 18.33 -6.75
CA GLU A 111 -1.90 18.04 -8.09
C GLU A 111 -0.76 17.97 -9.12
N GLN A 112 0.23 18.87 -9.04
CA GLN A 112 1.41 18.82 -9.89
C GLN A 112 2.22 17.54 -9.66
N VAL A 113 2.34 17.12 -8.40
CA VAL A 113 3.03 15.87 -8.05
C VAL A 113 2.32 14.65 -8.61
N VAL A 114 1.00 14.56 -8.43
CA VAL A 114 0.22 13.44 -8.97
C VAL A 114 0.27 13.42 -10.50
N ALA A 115 0.02 14.55 -11.15
CA ALA A 115 0.06 14.64 -12.62
C ALA A 115 1.41 14.20 -13.19
N PHE A 116 2.52 14.61 -12.55
CA PHE A 116 3.87 14.16 -12.88
C PHE A 116 4.01 12.64 -12.77
N TYR A 117 3.69 12.05 -11.63
CA TYR A 117 3.91 10.60 -11.44
C TYR A 117 3.06 9.77 -12.39
N ARG A 118 1.82 10.17 -12.68
CA ARG A 118 0.99 9.50 -13.69
C ARG A 118 1.67 9.50 -15.06
N GLY A 119 2.12 10.67 -15.52
CA GLY A 119 2.81 10.84 -16.81
C GLY A 119 4.15 10.11 -16.89
N ALA A 120 4.99 10.28 -15.88
CA ALA A 120 6.33 9.69 -15.82
C ALA A 120 6.27 8.15 -15.76
N LEU A 121 5.37 7.59 -14.94
CA LEU A 121 5.20 6.15 -14.82
C LEU A 121 4.68 5.55 -16.14
N GLN A 122 3.71 6.20 -16.80
CA GLN A 122 3.24 5.79 -18.12
C GLN A 122 4.37 5.80 -19.16
N ALA A 123 5.18 6.87 -19.21
CA ALA A 123 6.30 6.99 -20.14
C ALA A 123 7.37 5.90 -19.93
N LEU A 124 7.50 5.40 -18.70
CA LEU A 124 8.42 4.33 -18.32
C LEU A 124 7.80 2.92 -18.43
N GLY A 125 6.57 2.79 -18.95
CA GLY A 125 5.91 1.51 -19.15
C GLY A 125 5.35 0.86 -17.87
N TRP A 126 5.17 1.64 -16.81
CA TRP A 126 4.37 1.20 -15.66
C TRP A 126 2.88 1.25 -16.00
N GLN A 127 2.13 0.28 -15.47
CA GLN A 127 0.68 0.24 -15.61
C GLN A 127 0.02 0.91 -14.41
N GLU A 128 -0.66 2.04 -14.63
CA GLU A 128 -1.53 2.66 -13.62
C GLU A 128 -2.69 1.71 -13.28
N LEU A 129 -2.83 1.40 -11.99
CA LEU A 129 -3.93 0.58 -11.45
C LEU A 129 -5.02 1.47 -10.86
N ARG A 130 -4.63 2.56 -10.22
CA ARG A 130 -5.52 3.53 -9.58
C ARG A 130 -4.81 4.87 -9.44
N ALA A 131 -5.54 5.95 -9.65
CA ALA A 131 -5.13 7.27 -9.23
C ALA A 131 -6.33 8.06 -8.68
N ASP A 132 -6.04 8.98 -7.76
CA ASP A 132 -6.95 10.04 -7.29
C ASP A 132 -6.12 11.31 -7.03
N ALA A 133 -6.73 12.38 -6.52
CA ALA A 133 -6.07 13.69 -6.36
C ALA A 133 -4.78 13.65 -5.52
N ASN A 134 -4.59 12.62 -4.69
CA ASN A 134 -3.45 12.55 -3.77
C ASN A 134 -2.73 11.19 -3.77
N LYS A 135 -3.05 10.30 -4.72
CA LYS A 135 -2.46 8.96 -4.79
C LYS A 135 -2.30 8.47 -6.22
N VAL A 136 -1.20 7.77 -6.47
CA VAL A 136 -1.00 6.94 -7.68
C VAL A 136 -0.56 5.55 -7.25
N VAL A 137 -1.19 4.52 -7.79
CA VAL A 137 -0.77 3.12 -7.65
C VAL A 137 -0.50 2.58 -9.03
N ALA A 138 0.72 2.08 -9.25
CA ALA A 138 1.14 1.49 -10.51
C ALA A 138 1.92 0.19 -10.29
N LYS A 139 1.96 -0.65 -11.31
CA LYS A 139 2.75 -1.89 -11.30
C LYS A 139 3.64 -2.02 -12.53
N ARG A 140 4.73 -2.76 -12.38
CA ARG A 140 5.61 -3.14 -13.49
C ARG A 140 6.34 -4.43 -13.14
N GLY A 141 6.06 -5.49 -13.90
CA GLY A 141 6.57 -6.83 -13.59
C GLY A 141 6.15 -7.26 -12.18
N GLU A 142 7.14 -7.60 -11.36
CA GLU A 142 6.96 -8.04 -9.97
C GLU A 142 6.93 -6.87 -8.97
N ALA A 143 7.07 -5.62 -9.43
CA ALA A 143 7.08 -4.45 -8.56
C ALA A 143 5.75 -3.69 -8.59
N ALA A 144 5.32 -3.20 -7.43
CA ALA A 144 4.25 -2.23 -7.26
C ALA A 144 4.79 -0.95 -6.61
N LEU A 145 4.40 0.19 -7.17
CA LEU A 145 4.72 1.50 -6.64
C LEU A 145 3.43 2.18 -6.17
N THR A 146 3.42 2.61 -4.91
CA THR A 146 2.42 3.52 -4.38
C THR A 146 3.04 4.88 -4.12
N VAL A 147 2.48 5.92 -4.74
CA VAL A 147 2.77 7.33 -4.49
C VAL A 147 1.63 7.87 -3.65
N ASN A 148 1.89 8.34 -2.44
CA ASN A 148 0.95 9.13 -1.65
C ASN A 148 1.49 10.55 -1.53
N VAL A 149 0.63 11.52 -1.76
CA VAL A 149 0.96 12.94 -1.77
C VAL A 149 0.15 13.59 -0.65
N ASN A 150 0.83 14.34 0.21
CA ASN A 150 0.17 15.02 1.33
C ASN A 150 0.67 16.46 1.38
N GLU A 151 -0.28 17.40 1.34
CA GLU A 151 0.00 18.79 1.65
C GLU A 151 0.44 18.91 3.11
N GLN A 152 1.47 19.72 3.35
CA GLN A 152 1.99 20.04 4.67
C GLN A 152 2.30 21.54 4.77
N GLU A 153 2.47 22.03 5.99
CA GLU A 153 2.98 23.38 6.20
C GLU A 153 4.38 23.49 5.57
N GLY A 154 4.53 24.41 4.60
CA GLY A 154 5.78 24.61 3.87
C GLY A 154 6.00 23.69 2.68
N GLY A 155 4.95 23.06 2.12
CA GLY A 155 5.02 22.38 0.81
C GLY A 155 4.33 21.01 0.80
N THR A 156 4.69 20.18 -0.18
CA THR A 156 4.11 18.86 -0.40
C THR A 156 5.08 17.76 0.01
N ALA A 157 4.61 16.83 0.83
CA ALA A 157 5.32 15.60 1.14
C ALA A 157 4.92 14.48 0.16
N ILE A 158 5.93 13.83 -0.42
CA ILE A 158 5.76 12.72 -1.36
C ILE A 158 6.27 11.46 -0.67
N LEU A 159 5.36 10.52 -0.40
CA LEU A 159 5.68 9.21 0.14
C LEU A 159 5.57 8.18 -0.97
N LEU A 160 6.71 7.63 -1.35
CA LEU A 160 6.82 6.55 -2.31
C LEU A 160 7.01 5.24 -1.56
N MET A 161 6.31 4.20 -1.99
CA MET A 161 6.44 2.86 -1.43
C MET A 161 6.57 1.87 -2.57
N LEU A 162 7.73 1.22 -2.67
CA LEU A 162 8.05 0.22 -3.67
C LEU A 162 8.05 -1.16 -3.00
N THR A 163 7.16 -2.04 -3.42
CA THR A 163 6.99 -3.39 -2.85
C THR A 163 6.78 -4.43 -3.93
N ASP A 164 6.65 -5.68 -3.52
CA ASP A 164 6.18 -6.75 -4.40
C ASP A 164 4.76 -6.42 -4.93
N ALA A 165 4.52 -6.73 -6.19
CA ALA A 165 3.21 -6.62 -6.80
C ALA A 165 2.26 -7.71 -6.26
N PRO A 166 0.96 -7.40 -6.10
CA PRO A 166 -0.04 -8.38 -5.67
C PRO A 166 -0.35 -9.44 -6.72
#